data_AF-A0A1G9NCM0-F1
#
_entry.id   AF-A0A1G9NCM0-F1
#
_cell.length_a   1.000
_cell.length_b   1.000
_cell.length_c   1.000
_cell.angle_alpha   90.00
_cell.angle_beta   90.00
_cell.angle_gamma   90.00
#
_symmetry.space_group_name_H-M   'P 1'
#
loop_
_entity.id
_entity.type
_entity.pdbx_description
1 polymer ?
#
loop_
_entity_poly.entity_id
_entity_poly.type
_entity_poly.pdbx_seq_one_letter_code
_entity_poly.pdbx_strand_id
1 'polypeptide(L)' 'MKHSLQANADLQAGQADLAVRDWLETQARVTSYWRDLLVSSGGDDALIAVLDDHASFLGAAARMGEGSFHRPQ' A
#
# COMPACT_ATOMS: atom_id res chain seq x y z
N MET A 1 15.44 -22.49 -22.34
CA MET A 1 15.48 -21.02 -22.54
C MET A 1 14.14 -20.34 -22.30
N LYS A 2 13.03 -20.77 -22.90
CA LYS A 2 11.70 -20.18 -22.63
C LYS A 2 11.23 -20.32 -21.17
N HIS A 3 11.45 -21.49 -20.56
CA HIS A 3 11.09 -21.72 -19.15
C HIS A 3 11.88 -20.86 -18.15
N SER A 4 13.14 -20.49 -18.44
CA SER A 4 13.95 -19.64 -17.56
C SER A 4 13.54 -18.17 -17.62
N LEU A 5 13.01 -17.71 -18.77
CA LEU A 5 12.48 -16.36 -18.92
C LEU A 5 11.15 -16.19 -18.16
N GLN A 6 10.27 -17.20 -18.22
CA GLN A 6 9.01 -17.17 -17.49
C GLN A 6 9.22 -17.19 -15.97
N ALA A 7 10.15 -18.02 -15.47
CA ALA A 7 10.48 -18.05 -14.05
C ALA A 7 11.04 -16.72 -13.54
N ASN A 8 11.83 -16.02 -14.35
CA ASN A 8 12.38 -14.71 -14.00
C ASN A 8 11.28 -13.62 -13.97
N ALA A 9 10.34 -13.65 -14.92
CA ALA A 9 9.20 -12.74 -14.93
C ALA A 9 8.29 -12.93 -13.70
N ASP A 10 8.01 -14.18 -13.31
CA ASP A 10 7.22 -14.49 -12.12
C ASP A 10 7.90 -13.99 -10.83
N LEU A 11 9.24 -14.10 -10.74
CA LEU A 11 10.02 -13.56 -9.60
C LEU A 11 9.97 -12.04 -9.55
N GLN A 12 10.14 -11.36 -10.69
CA GLN A 12 10.07 -9.89 -10.75
C GLN A 12 8.68 -9.37 -10.38
N ALA A 13 7.62 -10.06 -10.81
CA ALA A 13 6.25 -9.70 -10.43
C ALA A 13 6.02 -9.85 -8.92
N GLY A 14 6.52 -10.93 -8.30
CA GLY A 14 6.46 -11.11 -6.85
C GLY A 14 7.25 -10.05 -6.08
N GLN A 15 8.44 -9.68 -6.56
CA GLN A 15 9.24 -8.60 -5.97
C GLN A 15 8.55 -7.24 -6.10
N ALA A 16 7.92 -6.97 -7.24
CA ALA A 16 7.16 -5.75 -7.46
C ALA A 16 5.92 -5.67 -6.55
N ASP A 17 5.19 -6.77 -6.35
CA ASP A 17 4.04 -6.81 -5.42
C ASP A 17 4.47 -6.49 -3.99
N LEU A 18 5.54 -7.11 -3.49
CA LEU A 18 6.09 -6.80 -2.16
C LEU A 18 6.53 -5.34 -2.04
N ALA A 19 7.25 -4.82 -3.05
CA ALA A 19 7.70 -3.43 -3.04
C ALA A 19 6.51 -2.44 -3.05
N VAL A 20 5.43 -2.75 -3.78
CA VAL A 20 4.22 -1.91 -3.79
C VAL A 20 3.51 -1.96 -2.45
N ARG A 21 3.44 -3.12 -1.78
CA ARG A 21 2.86 -3.23 -0.42
C ARG A 21 3.63 -2.41 0.59
N ASP A 22 4.95 -2.55 0.63
CA ASP A 22 5.82 -1.76 1.52
C ASP A 22 5.68 -0.26 1.26
N TRP A 23 5.57 0.12 -0.02
CA TRP A 23 5.31 1.50 -0.39
C TRP A 23 3.95 1.99 0.11
N LEU A 24 2.87 1.22 -0.05
CA LEU A 24 1.54 1.55 0.45
C LEU A 24 1.52 1.69 1.98
N GLU A 25 2.18 0.79 2.71
CA GLU A 25 2.32 0.92 4.17
C GLU A 25 3.05 2.20 4.56
N THR A 26 4.12 2.53 3.82
CA THR A 26 4.89 3.76 4.06
C THR A 26 4.02 4.99 3.83
N GLN A 27 3.22 5.02 2.74
CA GLN A 27 2.31 6.13 2.48
C GLN A 27 1.23 6.25 3.56
N ALA A 28 0.72 5.13 4.10
CA ALA A 28 -0.24 5.16 5.20
C ALA A 28 0.36 5.84 6.44
N ARG A 29 1.60 5.49 6.81
CA ARG A 29 2.32 6.10 7.95
C ARG A 29 2.58 7.59 7.74
N VAL A 30 2.98 7.99 6.53
CA VAL A 30 3.19 9.41 6.18
C VAL A 30 1.87 10.19 6.26
N THR A 31 0.77 9.61 5.78
CA THR A 31 -0.56 10.22 5.85
C THR A 31 -1.00 10.42 7.30
N SER A 32 -0.85 9.39 8.15
CA SER A 32 -1.13 9.49 9.59
C SER A 32 -0.28 10.56 10.28
N TYR A 33 1.00 10.68 9.92
CA TYR A 33 1.87 11.72 10.48
C TYR A 33 1.34 13.14 10.20
N TRP A 34 0.94 13.43 8.96
CA TRP A 34 0.38 14.75 8.62
C TRP A 34 -0.98 15.00 9.29
N ARG A 35 -1.81 13.95 9.40
CA ARG A 35 -3.06 13.99 10.14
C ARG A 35 -2.83 14.37 11.60
N ASP A 36 -1.89 13.70 12.26
CA ASP A 36 -1.54 13.95 13.67
C ASP A 36 -0.99 15.37 13.87
N LEU A 37 -0.19 15.88 12.92
CA LEU A 37 0.31 17.25 12.95
C LEU A 37 -0.83 18.28 12.83
N LEU A 38 -1.80 18.04 11.93
CA LEU A 38 -2.99 18.89 11.79
C LEU A 38 -3.85 18.87 13.05
N VAL A 39 -4.08 17.71 13.65
CA VAL A 39 -4.79 17.60 14.93
C VAL A 39 -4.06 18.39 16.02
N SER A 40 -2.73 18.27 16.11
CA SER A 40 -1.94 18.96 17.14
C SER A 40 -1.93 20.49 16.99
N SER A 41 -2.12 21.00 15.77
CA SER A 41 -2.12 22.43 15.46
C SER A 41 -3.52 23.04 15.42
N GLY A 42 -4.58 22.25 15.66
CA GLY A 42 -5.96 22.71 15.55
C GLY A 42 -6.36 23.03 14.11
N GLY A 43 -5.88 22.22 13.16
CA GLY A 43 -6.18 22.36 11.73
C GLY A 43 -7.64 22.07 11.36
N ASP A 44 -7.93 22.12 10.06
CA ASP A 44 -9.27 21.90 9.52
C ASP A 44 -9.77 20.45 9.72
N ASP A 45 -10.88 20.30 10.43
CA ASP A 45 -11.54 19.02 10.73
C ASP A 45 -11.89 18.24 9.45
N ALA A 46 -12.29 18.92 8.37
CA ALA A 46 -12.64 18.27 7.12
C ALA A 46 -11.41 17.64 6.45
N LEU A 47 -10.28 18.35 6.47
CA LEU A 47 -9.02 17.83 5.94
C LEU A 47 -8.48 16.68 6.79
N ILE A 48 -8.59 16.77 8.12
CA ILE A 48 -8.22 15.69 9.05
C ILE A 48 -9.00 14.41 8.72
N ALA A 49 -10.32 14.52 8.55
CA ALA A 49 -11.18 13.38 8.20
C ALA A 49 -10.78 12.72 6.87
N VAL A 50 -10.45 13.53 5.84
CA VAL A 50 -9.96 13.01 4.56
C VAL A 50 -8.66 12.22 4.71
N LEU A 51 -7.74 12.70 5.56
CA LEU A 51 -6.48 12.00 5.82
C LEU A 51 -6.68 10.70 6.61
N ASP A 52 -7.64 10.67 7.53
CA ASP A 52 -8.02 9.44 8.25
C ASP A 52 -8.54 8.37 7.27
N ASP A 53 -9.48 8.75 6.41
CA ASP A 53 -10.02 7.86 5.38
C ASP A 53 -8.93 7.36 4.44
N HIS A 54 -8.02 8.26 4.03
CA HIS A 54 -6.93 7.91 3.12
C HIS A 54 -5.90 6.97 3.75
N ALA A 55 -5.50 7.19 5.00
CA ALA A 55 -4.60 6.30 5.72
C ALA A 55 -5.20 4.90 5.89
N SER A 56 -6.51 4.82 6.18
CA SER A 56 -7.26 3.56 6.25
C SER A 56 -7.26 2.83 4.91
N PHE A 57 -7.54 3.54 3.81
CA PHE A 57 -7.50 3.00 2.46
C PHE A 57 -6.12 2.43 2.10
N LEU A 58 -5.04 3.18 2.33
CA LEU A 58 -3.67 2.76 2.03
C LEU A 58 -3.27 1.52 2.84
N GLY A 59 -3.61 1.49 4.12
CA GLY A 59 -3.36 0.33 4.97
C GLY A 59 -4.15 -0.92 4.53
N ALA A 60 -5.40 -0.74 4.10
CA ALA A 60 -6.19 -1.84 3.54
C ALA A 60 -5.61 -2.34 2.22
N ALA A 61 -5.19 -1.43 1.33
CA ALA A 61 -4.57 -1.77 0.05
C ALA A 61 -3.26 -2.56 0.22
N ALA A 62 -2.42 -2.20 1.21
CA ALA A 62 -1.18 -2.94 1.51
C ALA A 62 -1.44 -4.39 1.94
N ARG A 63 -2.55 -4.64 2.66
CA ARG A 63 -2.94 -5.97 3.15
C ARG A 63 -3.72 -6.80 2.12
N MET A 64 -4.35 -6.16 1.14
CA MET A 64 -5.10 -6.86 0.09
C MET A 64 -4.14 -7.67 -0.80
N GLY A 65 -4.09 -8.99 -0.57
CA GLY A 65 -3.31 -9.97 -1.33
C GLY A 65 -2.55 -10.99 -0.49
N GLU A 66 -2.61 -10.89 0.85
CA GLU A 66 -2.43 -12.06 1.73
C GLU A 66 -3.62 -13.03 1.52
N GLY A 67 -3.67 -13.75 0.40
CA GLY A 67 -4.68 -14.79 0.18
C GLY A 67 -5.21 -14.98 -1.24
N SER A 68 -4.76 -14.21 -2.24
CA SER A 68 -5.24 -14.41 -3.63
C SER A 68 -4.09 -14.50 -4.63
N PHE A 69 -3.30 -15.57 -4.53
CA PHE A 69 -2.58 -16.11 -5.69
C PHE A 69 -3.40 -17.27 -6.27
N HIS A 70 -4.59 -16.97 -6.81
CA HIS A 70 -5.19 -17.87 -7.79
C HIS A 70 -4.72 -17.44 -9.18
N ARG A 71 -3.68 -18.12 -9.68
CA ARG A 71 -3.22 -18.00 -11.07
C ARG A 71 -4.30 -18.61 -11.98
N PRO A 72 -4.94 -17.86 -12.90
CA PRO A 72 -5.77 -18.48 -13.92
C PRO A 72 -4.88 -19.32 -14.86
N GLN A 73 -5.41 -20.46 -15.29
CA GLN A 73 -4.76 -21.43 -16.17
C GLN A 73 -4.78 -20.98 -17.64
#